data_AF-A0A936GGX8-F1
#
_entry.id   AF-A0A936GGX8-F1
#
_cell.length_a   1.000
_cell.length_b   1.000
_cell.length_c   1.000
_cell.angle_alpha   90.00
_cell.angle_beta   90.00
_cell.angle_gamma   90.00
#
_symmetry.space_group_name_H-M   'P 1'
#
loop_
_entity.id
_entity.type
_entity.pdbx_description
1 polymer ?
#
loop_
_entity_poly.entity_id
_entity_poly.type
_entity_poly.pdbx_seq_one_letter_code
_entity_poly.pdbx_strand_id
1 'polypeptide(L)'
;MAVDDAHHVITGAMANFADKRDSQCLPAILDQAINNLAQNNITIAEIGADSAYSSFTLAHAEQNNITAYIPNFGQYRNSREGFIYNKEQDQYECQRGNKAILPFKGIRTDSKGYDKKIYRSSETDCKNCLLRKVVQGRKRNLKKLDDTVDKTYYDRMHERMQTEYAKKWFV
;
A
#
# COMPACT_ATOMS: atom_id res chain seq x y z
N MET A 1 5.86 19.68 4.84
CA MET A 1 6.62 20.17 6.01
C MET A 1 6.77 19.02 6.99
N ALA A 2 7.89 18.91 7.71
CA ALA A 2 8.16 17.91 8.74
C ALA A 2 8.48 18.63 10.05
N VAL A 3 7.97 18.09 11.15
CA VAL A 3 8.00 18.72 12.48
C VAL A 3 8.32 17.65 13.53
N ASP A 4 9.14 18.00 14.50
CA ASP A 4 9.33 17.24 15.75
C ASP A 4 8.15 17.54 16.69
N ASP A 5 7.38 16.52 17.03
CA ASP A 5 6.18 16.64 17.86
C ASP A 5 6.48 16.98 19.31
N ALA A 6 7.62 16.52 19.85
CA ALA A 6 8.01 16.72 21.24
C ALA A 6 8.58 18.12 21.50
N HIS A 7 9.31 18.69 20.53
CA HIS A 7 9.99 19.98 20.67
C HIS A 7 9.36 21.10 19.83
N HIS A 8 8.36 20.78 19.00
CA HIS A 8 7.68 21.71 18.10
C HIS A 8 8.63 22.43 17.12
N VAL A 9 9.72 21.75 16.73
CA VAL A 9 10.73 22.29 15.81
C VAL A 9 10.45 21.80 14.39
N ILE A 10 10.48 22.71 13.42
CA ILE A 10 10.42 22.34 12.01
C ILE A 10 11.76 21.69 11.63
N THR A 11 11.73 20.41 11.31
CA THR A 11 12.91 19.62 10.93
C THR A 11 13.11 19.57 9.41
N GLY A 12 12.07 19.86 8.63
CA GLY A 12 12.13 19.94 7.17
C GLY A 12 11.02 20.79 6.57
N ALA A 13 11.35 21.58 5.57
CA ALA A 13 10.39 22.39 4.82
C ALA A 13 10.80 22.40 3.35
N MET A 14 9.87 22.03 2.47
CA MET A 14 10.09 21.96 1.04
C MET A 14 8.92 22.58 0.29
N ALA A 15 9.24 23.26 -0.80
CA ALA A 15 8.29 23.66 -1.83
C ALA A 15 8.45 22.72 -3.01
N ASN A 16 7.41 21.96 -3.32
CA ASN A 16 7.40 21.04 -4.45
C ASN A 16 6.50 21.56 -5.57
N PHE A 17 6.77 21.10 -6.80
CA PHE A 17 5.95 21.45 -7.95
C PHE A 17 4.52 20.90 -7.81
N ALA A 18 3.54 21.65 -8.32
CA ALA A 18 2.12 21.32 -8.19
C ALA A 18 1.68 20.06 -8.96
N ASP A 19 2.53 19.54 -9.86
CA ASP A 19 2.31 18.30 -10.60
C ASP A 19 2.71 17.04 -9.81
N LYS A 20 3.44 17.20 -8.68
CA LYS A 20 3.85 16.09 -7.82
C LYS A 20 2.79 15.79 -6.78
N ARG A 21 2.55 14.49 -6.55
CA ARG A 21 1.71 14.01 -5.45
C ARG A 21 2.48 14.08 -4.12
N ASP A 22 1.78 14.28 -3.02
CA ASP A 22 2.37 14.26 -1.67
C ASP A 22 3.20 13.00 -1.41
N SER A 23 2.71 11.86 -1.87
CA SER A 23 3.39 10.58 -1.75
C SER A 23 4.77 10.54 -2.41
N GLN A 24 4.98 11.29 -3.51
CA GLN A 24 6.27 11.44 -4.20
C GLN A 24 7.20 12.42 -3.50
N CYS A 25 6.68 13.22 -2.57
CA CYS A 25 7.42 14.23 -1.84
C CYS A 25 8.03 13.68 -0.54
N LEU A 26 7.52 12.55 -0.03
CA LEU A 26 7.96 11.95 1.23
C LEU A 26 9.47 11.69 1.30
N PRO A 27 10.13 11.08 0.29
CA PRO A 27 11.55 10.77 0.38
C PRO A 27 12.39 12.03 0.57
N ALA A 28 12.16 13.06 -0.25
CA ALA A 28 12.95 14.28 -0.23
C ALA A 28 12.81 15.05 1.11
N ILE A 29 11.60 15.08 1.70
CA ILE A 29 11.42 15.81 2.97
C ILE A 29 11.95 14.99 4.14
N LEU A 30 11.88 13.66 4.05
CA LEU A 30 12.48 12.77 5.03
C LEU A 30 14.00 12.90 5.01
N ASP A 31 14.62 12.89 3.83
CA ASP A 31 16.07 13.09 3.68
C ASP A 31 16.52 14.44 4.24
N GLN A 32 15.75 15.50 3.97
CA GLN A 32 16.03 16.81 4.54
C GLN A 32 15.96 16.78 6.08
N ALA A 33 14.91 16.15 6.65
CA ALA A 33 14.76 16.03 8.09
C ALA A 33 15.88 15.19 8.73
N ILE A 34 16.26 14.07 8.11
CA ILE A 34 17.38 13.22 8.54
C ILE A 34 18.67 14.05 8.58
N ASN A 35 18.98 14.77 7.49
CA ASN A 35 20.21 15.56 7.40
C ASN A 35 20.25 16.69 8.44
N ASN A 36 19.14 17.39 8.65
CA ASN A 36 19.06 18.50 9.62
C ASN A 36 19.20 18.00 11.07
N LEU A 37 18.58 16.87 11.41
CA LEU A 37 18.67 16.29 12.75
C LEU A 37 20.04 15.64 13.00
N ALA A 38 20.63 15.02 11.99
CA ALA A 38 21.97 14.44 12.09
C ALA A 38 23.06 15.48 12.42
N GLN A 39 22.91 16.73 11.95
CA GLN A 39 23.81 17.84 12.34
C GLN A 39 23.82 18.11 13.85
N ASN A 40 22.77 17.68 14.55
CA ASN A 40 22.60 17.82 15.99
C ASN A 40 22.73 16.47 16.73
N ASN A 41 23.26 15.43 16.08
CA ASN A 41 23.36 14.06 16.60
C ASN A 41 22.01 13.44 17.00
N ILE A 42 20.92 13.87 16.36
CA ILE A 42 19.58 13.33 16.58
C ILE A 42 19.26 12.38 15.43
N THR A 43 18.82 11.17 15.77
CA THR A 43 18.34 10.18 14.80
C THR A 43 16.81 10.13 14.81
N ILE A 44 16.23 9.91 13.63
CA ILE A 44 14.78 9.70 13.50
C ILE A 44 14.52 8.20 13.70
N ALA A 45 13.72 7.85 14.70
CA ALA A 45 13.28 6.46 14.91
C ALA A 45 11.95 6.18 14.20
N GLU A 46 11.03 7.14 14.26
CA GLU A 46 9.66 6.99 13.79
C GLU A 46 9.19 8.25 13.06
N ILE A 47 8.25 8.09 12.12
CA ILE A 47 7.56 9.21 11.48
C ILE A 47 6.07 8.96 11.43
N GLY A 48 5.27 10.03 11.57
CA GLY A 48 3.83 10.03 11.30
C GLY A 48 3.52 10.89 10.07
N ALA A 49 2.60 10.44 9.22
CA ALA A 49 2.10 11.26 8.11
C ALA A 49 0.68 10.87 7.69
N ASP A 50 0.01 11.79 6.99
CA ASP A 50 -1.34 11.58 6.47
C ASP A 50 -1.40 10.53 5.36
N SER A 51 -2.59 9.98 5.12
CA SER A 51 -2.81 8.94 4.10
C SER A 51 -2.42 9.35 2.67
N ALA A 52 -2.31 10.66 2.38
CA ALA A 52 -1.81 11.17 1.10
C ALA A 52 -0.33 10.81 0.84
N TYR A 53 0.43 10.56 1.91
CA TYR A 53 1.83 10.11 1.83
C TYR A 53 1.98 8.58 1.69
N SER A 54 0.88 7.82 1.81
CA SER A 54 0.89 6.36 1.69
C SER A 54 1.17 5.94 0.24
N SER A 55 2.41 5.55 -0.06
CA SER A 55 2.77 5.00 -1.37
C SER A 55 3.97 4.04 -1.35
N PHE A 56 4.49 3.69 -2.53
CA PHE A 56 5.77 2.98 -2.71
C PHE A 56 6.94 3.62 -1.93
N THR A 57 6.82 4.90 -1.59
CA THR A 57 7.81 5.64 -0.80
C THR A 57 7.94 5.18 0.66
N LEU A 58 7.07 4.28 1.14
CA LEU A 58 7.28 3.58 2.41
C LEU A 58 8.58 2.77 2.44
N ALA A 59 9.03 2.26 1.30
CA ALA A 59 10.31 1.57 1.20
C ALA A 59 11.50 2.48 1.59
N HIS A 60 11.39 3.79 1.33
CA HIS A 60 12.44 4.77 1.65
C HIS A 60 12.61 4.94 3.16
N ALA A 61 11.51 4.94 3.93
CA ALA A 61 11.58 4.99 5.39
C ALA A 61 12.24 3.70 5.94
N GLU A 62 11.84 2.52 5.44
CA GLU A 62 12.44 1.25 5.86
C GLU A 62 13.94 1.16 5.52
N GLN A 63 14.37 1.67 4.36
CA GLN A 63 15.79 1.73 3.96
C GLN A 63 16.65 2.59 4.90
N ASN A 64 16.04 3.59 5.53
CA ASN A 64 16.70 4.45 6.52
C ASN A 64 16.55 3.94 7.96
N ASN A 65 16.02 2.72 8.17
CA ASN A 65 15.68 2.15 9.48
C ASN A 65 14.66 2.99 10.28
N ILE A 66 13.76 3.68 9.58
CA ILE A 66 12.73 4.54 10.17
C ILE A 66 11.37 3.82 10.13
N THR A 67 10.69 3.78 11.27
CA THR A 67 9.36 3.19 11.37
C THR A 67 8.29 4.23 11.02
N ALA A 68 7.68 4.10 9.85
CA ALA A 68 6.59 4.98 9.44
C ALA A 68 5.22 4.54 10.00
N TYR A 69 4.39 5.49 10.44
CA TYR A 69 2.98 5.32 10.80
C TYR A 69 2.15 6.19 9.87
N ILE A 70 1.64 5.58 8.79
CA ILE A 70 0.91 6.28 7.73
C ILE A 70 -0.34 5.46 7.41
N PRO A 71 -1.56 5.99 7.62
CA PRO A 71 -2.77 5.28 7.25
C PRO A 71 -2.78 4.91 5.76
N ASN A 72 -3.15 3.67 5.42
CA ASN A 72 -3.27 3.28 4.02
C ASN A 72 -4.37 4.10 3.32
N PHE A 73 -4.15 4.42 2.05
CA PHE A 73 -5.14 5.13 1.24
C PHE A 73 -6.45 4.33 1.16
N GLY A 74 -7.61 5.01 1.16
CA GLY A 74 -8.92 4.38 1.40
C GLY A 74 -9.37 3.32 0.39
N GLN A 75 -8.72 3.22 -0.77
CA GLN A 75 -8.99 2.16 -1.76
C GLN A 75 -8.17 0.89 -1.54
N TYR A 76 -7.20 0.91 -0.63
CA TYR A 76 -6.39 -0.25 -0.31
C TYR A 76 -7.23 -1.35 0.34
N ARG A 77 -6.97 -2.60 -0.04
CA ARG A 77 -7.63 -3.80 0.49
C ARG A 77 -6.53 -4.79 0.89
N ASN A 78 -6.34 -4.98 2.18
CA ASN A 78 -5.42 -5.99 2.73
C ASN A 78 -5.91 -7.40 2.37
N SER A 79 -7.20 -7.65 2.58
CA SER A 79 -7.87 -8.92 2.26
C SER A 79 -8.97 -8.74 1.21
N ARG A 80 -9.25 -9.81 0.47
CA ARG A 80 -10.32 -9.86 -0.52
C ARG A 80 -11.31 -10.94 -0.13
N GLU A 81 -12.53 -10.53 0.17
CA GLU A 81 -13.57 -11.45 0.61
C GLU A 81 -13.79 -12.59 -0.40
N GLY A 82 -13.67 -13.83 0.07
CA GLY A 82 -13.82 -15.03 -0.75
C GLY A 82 -12.60 -15.43 -1.56
N PHE A 83 -11.43 -14.84 -1.31
CA PHE A 83 -10.16 -15.26 -1.89
C PHE A 83 -9.08 -15.38 -0.81
N ILE A 84 -8.21 -16.37 -0.94
CA ILE A 84 -7.00 -16.53 -0.13
C ILE A 84 -5.80 -16.34 -1.05
N TYR A 85 -4.82 -15.55 -0.60
CA TYR A 85 -3.57 -15.37 -1.33
C TYR A 85 -2.56 -16.42 -0.87
N ASN A 86 -2.06 -17.21 -1.82
CA ASN A 86 -0.99 -18.17 -1.60
C ASN A 86 0.34 -17.53 -2.00
N LYS A 87 1.17 -17.21 -0.99
CA LYS A 87 2.47 -16.54 -1.17
C LYS A 87 3.50 -17.43 -1.87
N GLU A 88 3.47 -18.73 -1.67
CA GLU A 88 4.45 -19.68 -2.22
C GLU A 88 4.29 -19.82 -3.74
N GLN A 89 3.05 -19.82 -4.22
CA GLN A 89 2.72 -20.00 -5.63
C GLN A 89 2.42 -18.67 -6.36
N ASP A 90 2.53 -17.53 -5.68
CA ASP A 90 2.11 -16.19 -6.15
C ASP A 90 0.76 -16.25 -6.90
N GLN A 91 -0.28 -16.72 -6.19
CA GLN A 91 -1.61 -16.92 -6.77
C GLN A 91 -2.74 -16.65 -5.78
N TYR A 92 -3.92 -16.39 -6.31
CA TYR A 92 -5.15 -16.28 -5.53
C TYR A 92 -6.03 -17.52 -5.69
N GLU A 93 -6.55 -18.01 -4.58
CA GLU A 93 -7.44 -19.17 -4.53
C GLU A 93 -8.84 -18.72 -4.12
N CYS A 94 -9.81 -18.89 -5.03
CA CYS A 94 -11.20 -18.58 -4.76
C CYS A 94 -11.75 -19.55 -3.71
N GLN A 95 -12.30 -19.05 -2.61
CA GLN A 95 -12.97 -19.88 -1.60
C GLN A 95 -14.47 -20.06 -1.87
N ARG A 96 -14.94 -19.50 -2.98
CA ARG A 96 -16.35 -19.44 -3.37
C ARG A 96 -16.57 -20.21 -4.68
N GLY A 97 -17.69 -20.92 -4.80
CA GLY A 97 -18.05 -21.61 -6.05
C GLY A 97 -17.02 -22.66 -6.47
N ASN A 98 -16.53 -22.61 -7.71
CA ASN A 98 -15.66 -23.65 -8.32
C ASN A 98 -14.22 -23.70 -7.80
N LYS A 99 -13.88 -22.97 -6.74
CA LYS A 99 -12.51 -22.90 -6.20
C LYS A 99 -11.42 -22.60 -7.24
N ALA A 100 -11.72 -21.68 -8.15
CA ALA A 100 -10.80 -21.32 -9.23
C ALA A 100 -9.46 -20.76 -8.70
N ILE A 101 -8.38 -21.14 -9.37
CA ILE A 101 -7.03 -20.63 -9.13
C ILE A 101 -6.77 -19.45 -10.06
N LEU A 102 -6.25 -18.35 -9.52
CA LEU A 102 -5.92 -17.11 -10.21
C LEU A 102 -4.40 -16.92 -10.12
N PRO A 103 -3.62 -17.51 -11.03
CA PRO A 103 -2.17 -17.34 -11.04
C PRO A 103 -1.78 -15.91 -11.44
N PHE A 104 -0.59 -15.49 -11.01
CA PHE A 104 0.05 -14.27 -11.45
C PHE A 104 0.24 -14.26 -12.99
N LYS A 105 -0.07 -13.12 -13.62
CA LYS A 105 0.02 -12.92 -15.08
C LYS A 105 1.01 -11.83 -15.49
N GLY A 106 1.59 -11.11 -14.55
CA GLY A 106 2.52 -10.01 -14.82
C GLY A 106 2.14 -8.71 -14.12
N ILE A 107 3.02 -7.72 -14.25
CA ILE A 107 2.85 -6.36 -13.72
C ILE A 107 2.33 -5.45 -14.83
N ARG A 108 1.40 -4.55 -14.52
CA ARG A 108 1.00 -3.45 -15.40
C ARG A 108 0.97 -2.14 -14.63
N THR A 109 1.49 -1.11 -15.27
CA THR A 109 1.39 0.27 -14.82
C THR A 109 0.02 0.84 -15.18
N ASP A 110 -0.65 1.49 -14.23
CA ASP A 110 -1.90 2.21 -14.49
C ASP A 110 -1.65 3.61 -15.07
N SER A 111 -2.72 4.31 -15.47
CA SER A 111 -2.62 5.67 -16.01
C SER A 111 -2.09 6.71 -15.01
N LYS A 112 -2.00 6.35 -13.73
CA LYS A 112 -1.46 7.19 -12.64
C LYS A 112 -0.04 6.79 -12.26
N GLY A 113 0.59 5.90 -13.03
CA GLY A 113 1.98 5.46 -12.83
C GLY A 113 2.17 4.44 -11.69
N TYR A 114 1.11 3.80 -11.20
CA TYR A 114 1.24 2.75 -10.19
C TYR A 114 1.35 1.38 -10.83
N ASP A 115 2.36 0.62 -10.40
CA ASP A 115 2.55 -0.76 -10.82
C ASP A 115 1.66 -1.72 -10.01
N LYS A 116 0.95 -2.58 -10.74
CA LYS A 116 0.03 -3.56 -10.18
C LYS A 116 0.32 -4.96 -10.70
N LYS A 117 0.47 -5.92 -9.79
CA LYS A 117 0.43 -7.35 -10.09
C LYS A 117 -0.97 -7.75 -10.51
N ILE A 118 -1.11 -8.47 -11.62
CA ILE A 118 -2.39 -8.94 -12.14
C ILE A 118 -2.51 -10.44 -11.92
N TYR A 119 -3.63 -10.86 -11.35
CA TYR A 119 -4.01 -12.24 -11.15
C TYR A 119 -5.31 -12.53 -11.90
N ARG A 120 -5.37 -13.64 -12.62
CA ARG A 120 -6.53 -13.94 -13.47
C ARG A 120 -6.76 -15.43 -13.62
N SER A 121 -8.00 -15.87 -13.38
CA SER A 121 -8.41 -17.26 -13.59
C SER A 121 -8.46 -17.59 -15.08
N SER A 122 -8.41 -18.88 -15.42
CA SER A 122 -8.74 -19.30 -16.78
C SER A 122 -10.22 -19.01 -17.09
N GLU A 123 -10.56 -19.01 -18.38
CA GLU A 123 -11.93 -18.78 -18.82
C GLU A 123 -12.85 -19.95 -18.41
N THR A 124 -12.33 -21.18 -18.45
CA THR A 124 -13.07 -22.41 -18.15
C THR A 124 -13.46 -22.52 -16.67
N ASP A 125 -12.56 -22.14 -15.75
CA ASP A 125 -12.77 -22.36 -14.31
C ASP A 125 -13.97 -21.56 -13.76
N CYS A 126 -14.15 -20.34 -14.27
CA CYS A 126 -15.25 -19.47 -13.89
C CYS A 126 -16.44 -19.52 -14.85
N LYS A 127 -16.38 -20.25 -15.98
CA LYS A 127 -17.50 -20.38 -16.93
C LYS A 127 -18.69 -21.09 -16.31
N ASN A 128 -18.43 -22.19 -15.61
CA ASN A 128 -19.46 -23.08 -15.05
C ASN A 128 -19.76 -22.82 -13.55
N CYS A 129 -19.35 -21.68 -13.01
CA CYS A 129 -19.50 -21.42 -11.58
C CYS A 129 -20.96 -21.07 -11.23
N LEU A 130 -21.56 -21.79 -10.28
CA LEU A 130 -22.95 -21.57 -9.83
C LEU A 130 -23.19 -20.13 -9.35
N LEU A 131 -22.18 -19.53 -8.71
CA LEU A 131 -22.23 -18.14 -8.26
C LEU A 131 -22.20 -17.13 -9.40
N ARG A 132 -21.85 -17.52 -10.63
CA ARG A 132 -21.85 -16.63 -11.79
C ARG A 132 -23.25 -16.07 -12.08
N LYS A 133 -24.32 -16.86 -11.84
CA LYS A 133 -25.71 -16.42 -12.02
C LYS A 133 -26.18 -15.45 -10.93
N VAL A 134 -25.65 -15.57 -9.70
CA VAL A 134 -25.99 -14.68 -8.58
C VAL A 134 -25.22 -13.35 -8.67
N VAL A 135 -24.00 -13.36 -9.22
CA VAL A 135 -23.13 -12.17 -9.36
C VAL A 135 -23.39 -11.42 -10.69
N GLN A 136 -24.45 -11.77 -11.44
CA GLN A 136 -24.72 -11.40 -12.85
C GLN A 136 -24.86 -9.90 -13.19
N GLY A 137 -24.81 -9.00 -12.22
CA GLY A 137 -24.96 -7.56 -12.45
C GLY A 137 -23.73 -6.83 -12.98
N ARG A 138 -22.54 -7.44 -13.03
CA ARG A 138 -21.30 -6.75 -13.46
C ARG A 138 -20.60 -7.50 -14.60
N LYS A 139 -20.46 -6.81 -15.73
CA LYS A 139 -20.04 -7.35 -17.04
C LYS A 139 -18.80 -8.24 -16.96
N ARG A 140 -18.90 -9.35 -17.70
CA ARG A 140 -17.88 -10.36 -18.00
C ARG A 140 -16.55 -9.71 -18.42
N ASN A 141 -15.55 -9.90 -17.58
CA ASN A 141 -14.22 -10.34 -17.97
C ASN A 141 -13.77 -11.28 -16.86
N LEU A 142 -12.87 -12.22 -17.17
CA LEU A 142 -12.27 -13.18 -16.23
C LEU A 142 -12.12 -12.58 -14.81
N LYS A 143 -12.36 -13.38 -13.75
CA LYS A 143 -12.13 -12.90 -12.38
C LYS A 143 -10.68 -12.44 -12.29
N LYS A 144 -10.50 -11.12 -12.37
CA LYS A 144 -9.22 -10.43 -12.37
C LYS A 144 -9.12 -9.78 -11.01
N LEU A 145 -8.01 -10.04 -10.34
CA LEU A 145 -7.60 -9.32 -9.16
C LEU A 145 -6.32 -8.56 -9.51
N ASP A 146 -6.14 -7.41 -8.91
CA ASP A 146 -4.96 -6.58 -9.12
C ASP A 146 -4.50 -6.01 -7.78
N ASP A 147 -3.29 -6.36 -7.37
CA ASP A 147 -2.67 -5.79 -6.18
C ASP A 147 -1.54 -4.87 -6.57
N THR A 148 -1.29 -3.85 -5.76
CA THR A 148 -0.06 -3.06 -5.88
C THR A 148 1.18 -3.93 -5.67
N VAL A 149 2.26 -3.66 -6.40
CA VAL A 149 3.54 -4.37 -6.22
C VAL A 149 4.06 -4.18 -4.79
N ASP A 150 3.77 -3.03 -4.18
CA ASP A 150 4.19 -2.69 -2.82
C ASP A 150 3.24 -3.25 -1.74
N LYS A 151 2.40 -4.24 -2.08
CA LYS A 151 1.37 -4.77 -1.17
C LYS A 151 1.94 -5.16 0.19
N THR A 152 3.13 -5.75 0.22
CA THR A 152 3.82 -6.14 1.45
C THR A 152 4.09 -4.96 2.39
N TYR A 153 4.46 -3.80 1.85
CA TYR A 153 4.68 -2.58 2.65
C TYR A 153 3.37 -2.07 3.23
N TYR A 154 2.31 -2.03 2.42
CA TYR A 154 0.99 -1.62 2.90
C TYR A 154 0.37 -2.60 3.89
N ASP A 155 0.61 -3.91 3.76
CA ASP A 155 0.11 -4.93 4.70
C ASP A 155 0.77 -4.73 6.08
N ARG A 156 2.11 -4.58 6.11
CA ARG A 156 2.83 -4.24 7.36
C ARG A 156 2.35 -2.93 7.96
N MET A 157 2.12 -1.91 7.13
CA MET A 157 1.59 -0.63 7.57
C MET A 157 0.18 -0.77 8.14
N HIS A 158 -0.67 -1.58 7.50
CA HIS A 158 -2.02 -1.85 7.96
C HIS A 158 -2.01 -2.45 9.36
N GLU A 159 -1.20 -3.48 9.59
CA GLU A 159 -1.02 -4.12 10.89
C GLU A 159 -0.52 -3.12 11.94
N ARG A 160 0.50 -2.31 11.59
CA ARG A 160 1.06 -1.29 12.48
C ARG A 160 0.03 -0.24 12.89
N MET A 161 -0.81 0.20 11.95
CA MET A 161 -1.88 1.17 12.22
C MET A 161 -3.01 0.60 13.10
N GLN A 162 -3.10 -0.72 13.29
CA GLN A 162 -4.05 -1.33 14.25
C GLN A 162 -3.52 -1.37 15.70
N THR A 163 -2.26 -1.01 15.93
CA THR A 163 -1.68 -1.01 17.28
C THR A 163 -2.28 0.10 18.15
N GLU A 164 -2.33 -0.11 19.47
CA GLU A 164 -2.82 0.91 20.41
C GLU A 164 -1.96 2.19 20.38
N TYR A 165 -0.67 2.06 20.08
CA TYR A 165 0.20 3.22 19.88
C TYR A 165 -0.28 4.05 18.69
N ALA A 166 -0.44 3.44 17.51
CA ALA A 166 -0.89 4.17 16.32
C ALA A 166 -2.29 4.76 16.49
N LYS A 167 -3.22 4.05 17.14
CA LYS A 167 -4.58 4.57 17.37
C LYS A 167 -4.59 5.85 18.20
N LYS A 168 -3.72 5.99 19.20
CA LYS A 168 -3.63 7.22 20.01
C LYS A 168 -3.28 8.47 19.21
N TRP A 169 -2.56 8.30 18.10
CA TRP A 169 -2.07 9.41 17.28
C TRP A 169 -2.95 9.71 16.06
N PHE A 170 -3.72 8.72 15.58
CA PHE A 170 -4.42 8.79 14.30
C PHE A 170 -5.94 8.51 14.35
N VAL A 171 -6.51 8.25 15.53
CA VAL A 171 -7.96 8.06 15.78
C VAL A 171 -8.43 9.06 16.82
#